data_AF-A0A8T4ZK76-F1
#
_entry.id   AF-A0A8T4ZK76-F1
#
_cell.length_a   1.000
_cell.length_b   1.000
_cell.length_c   1.000
_cell.angle_alpha   90.00
_cell.angle_beta   90.00
_cell.angle_gamma   90.00
#
_symmetry.space_group_name_H-M   'P 1'
#
loop_
_entity.id
_entity.type
_entity.pdbx_description
1 polymer ?
#
loop_
_entity_poly.entity_id
_entity_poly.type
_entity_poly.pdbx_seq_one_letter_code
_entity_poly.pdbx_strand_id
1 'polypeptide(L)'
;MPVKRLGRPPFLSVNEVEDSDVFVIAEPPYLVDAEHSKYGRERYRVVVKKPEDREFGLRTLTLNTTTSNRLLDAFGEDDKLWVGKQIRIRKHAEFVLGKQKFVLYGEPYADPQKQLEAEQR
;
A
#
# COMPACT_ATOMS: atom_id res chain seq x y z
N MET A 1 -12.48 0.10 25.99
CA MET A 1 -11.71 -0.51 24.88
C MET A 1 -12.49 -0.30 23.59
N PRO A 2 -11.94 0.30 22.53
CA PRO A 2 -12.71 0.52 21.31
C PRO A 2 -12.94 -0.82 20.57
N VAL A 3 -14.19 -1.04 20.18
CA VAL A 3 -14.71 -2.25 19.54
C VAL A 3 -14.01 -2.50 18.20
N LYS A 4 -13.32 -3.64 18.05
CA LYS A 4 -12.77 -4.10 16.77
C LYS A 4 -13.94 -4.40 15.83
N ARG A 5 -14.11 -3.58 14.78
CA ARG A 5 -15.07 -3.89 13.69
C ARG A 5 -14.56 -5.12 12.95
N LEU A 6 -15.31 -6.22 13.02
CA LEU A 6 -15.09 -7.41 12.20
C LEU A 6 -15.19 -7.00 10.73
N GLY A 7 -14.12 -7.21 9.97
CA GLY A 7 -14.19 -7.20 8.51
C GLY A 7 -12.92 -6.83 7.78
N ARG A 8 -12.12 -5.86 8.25
CA ARG A 8 -10.89 -5.43 7.55
C ARG A 8 -9.83 -4.93 8.53
N PRO A 9 -8.53 -5.13 8.24
CA PRO A 9 -7.45 -4.53 9.02
C PRO A 9 -7.59 -3.01 9.10
N PRO A 10 -7.16 -2.36 10.21
CA PRO A 10 -7.23 -0.91 10.33
C PRO A 10 -6.49 -0.22 9.18
N PHE A 11 -6.93 0.98 8.80
CA PHE A 11 -6.26 1.74 7.74
C PHE A 11 -4.86 2.18 8.18
N LEU A 12 -3.91 2.14 7.26
CA LEU A 12 -2.57 2.63 7.47
C LEU A 12 -2.61 4.13 7.76
N SER A 13 -2.22 4.52 8.97
CA SER A 13 -2.10 5.93 9.34
C SER A 13 -0.77 6.50 8.86
N VAL A 14 -0.77 7.78 8.46
CA VAL A 14 0.47 8.49 8.13
C VAL A 14 1.46 8.49 9.31
N ASN A 15 0.96 8.49 10.54
CA ASN A 15 1.80 8.50 11.75
C ASN A 15 2.49 7.16 12.01
N GLU A 16 2.01 6.06 11.40
CA GLU A 16 2.56 4.70 11.58
C GLU A 16 3.63 4.35 10.53
N VAL A 17 3.84 5.24 9.57
CA VAL A 17 4.74 5.07 8.43
C VAL A 17 5.93 5.99 8.63
N GLU A 18 7.14 5.58 8.27
CA GLU A 18 8.28 6.47 8.08
C GLU A 18 8.54 6.71 6.59
N ASP A 19 9.28 7.77 6.26
CA ASP A 19 9.61 7.98 4.84
C ASP A 19 10.55 6.88 4.35
N SER A 20 10.25 6.33 3.16
CA SER A 20 10.95 5.18 2.57
C SER A 20 10.72 3.83 3.25
N ASP A 21 9.73 3.71 4.15
CA ASP A 21 9.31 2.42 4.71
C ASP A 21 8.92 1.42 3.61
N VAL A 22 9.32 0.16 3.78
CA VAL A 22 8.97 -0.94 2.88
C VAL A 22 7.87 -1.81 3.50
N PHE A 23 6.85 -2.10 2.71
CA PHE A 23 5.75 -2.97 3.08
C PHE A 23 5.61 -4.12 2.10
N VAL A 24 5.11 -5.25 2.58
CA VAL A 24 4.75 -6.42 1.76
C VAL A 24 3.24 -6.46 1.60
N ILE A 25 2.77 -6.66 0.37
CA ILE A 25 1.35 -6.89 0.08
C ILE A 25 0.98 -8.29 0.59
N ALA A 26 0.05 -8.35 1.54
CA ALA A 26 -0.35 -9.58 2.21
C ALA A 26 -1.54 -10.29 1.55
N GLU A 27 -2.40 -9.53 0.86
CA GLU A 27 -3.63 -10.04 0.23
C GLU A 27 -3.80 -9.38 -1.15
N PRO A 28 -4.54 -10.02 -2.09
CA PRO A 28 -4.81 -9.43 -3.40
C PRO A 28 -5.47 -8.05 -3.28
N PRO A 29 -5.16 -7.10 -4.18
CA PRO A 29 -5.81 -5.80 -4.20
C PRO A 29 -7.32 -5.93 -4.40
N TYR A 30 -8.07 -5.16 -3.63
CA TYR A 30 -9.51 -5.04 -3.76
C TYR A 30 -9.85 -3.77 -4.54
N LEU A 31 -10.64 -3.90 -5.60
CA LEU A 31 -11.27 -2.74 -6.23
C LEU A 31 -12.42 -2.26 -5.35
N VAL A 32 -12.44 -0.96 -5.06
CA VAL A 32 -13.55 -0.32 -4.36
C VAL A 32 -14.24 0.60 -5.34
N ASP A 33 -15.51 0.29 -5.62
CA ASP A 33 -16.35 1.04 -6.56
C ASP A 33 -16.48 2.51 -6.17
N ALA A 34 -16.77 3.34 -7.17
CA ALA A 34 -16.94 4.79 -7.00
C ALA A 34 -17.96 5.14 -5.90
N GLU A 35 -19.07 4.39 -5.80
CA GLU A 35 -20.15 4.57 -4.82
C GLU A 35 -19.69 4.37 -3.37
N HIS A 36 -18.70 3.50 -3.15
CA HIS A 36 -18.16 3.16 -1.83
C HIS A 36 -16.84 3.89 -1.52
N SER A 37 -16.40 4.75 -2.43
CA SER A 37 -15.20 5.56 -2.28
C SER A 37 -15.53 6.94 -1.69
N LYS A 38 -14.69 7.44 -0.80
CA LYS A 38 -14.83 8.78 -0.19
C LYS A 38 -14.84 9.93 -1.22
N TYR A 39 -14.34 9.68 -2.43
CA TYR A 39 -14.10 10.70 -3.45
C TYR A 39 -14.86 10.42 -4.77
N GLY A 40 -15.84 9.50 -4.77
CA GLY A 40 -16.64 9.19 -5.96
C GLY A 40 -15.83 8.62 -7.14
N ARG A 41 -14.71 7.95 -6.88
CA ARG A 41 -13.83 7.35 -7.89
C ARG A 41 -13.40 5.96 -7.47
N GLU A 42 -13.29 5.06 -8.42
CA GLU A 42 -12.75 3.72 -8.17
C GLU A 42 -11.34 3.81 -7.59
N ARG A 43 -11.07 3.00 -6.56
CA ARG A 43 -9.79 2.98 -5.86
C ARG A 43 -9.42 1.56 -5.52
N TYR A 44 -8.17 1.19 -5.82
CA TYR A 44 -7.57 -0.02 -5.29
C TYR A 44 -7.24 0.15 -3.81
N ARG A 45 -7.51 -0.90 -3.03
CA ARG A 45 -7.04 -1.04 -1.66
C ARG A 45 -6.23 -2.31 -1.55
N VAL A 46 -5.09 -2.21 -0.87
CA VAL A 46 -4.21 -3.35 -0.60
C VAL A 46 -4.08 -3.54 0.89
N VAL A 47 -3.95 -4.79 1.33
CA VAL A 47 -3.58 -5.10 2.70
C VAL A 47 -2.08 -5.31 2.76
N VAL A 48 -1.42 -4.61 3.67
CA VAL A 48 0.03 -4.54 3.78
C VAL A 48 0.49 -4.88 5.19
N LYS A 49 1.72 -5.39 5.29
CA LYS A 49 2.44 -5.62 6.55
C LYS A 49 3.88 -5.14 6.41
N LYS A 50 4.50 -4.75 7.53
CA LYS A 50 5.95 -4.54 7.55
C LYS A 50 6.65 -5.92 7.55
N PRO A 51 7.68 -6.14 6.71
CA PRO A 51 8.37 -7.43 6.65
C PRO A 51 9.10 -7.75 7.97
N GLU A 52 9.63 -6.73 8.64
CA GLU A 52 10.49 -6.89 9.83
C GLU A 52 9.74 -6.68 11.15
N ASP A 53 8.57 -6.05 11.12
CA ASP A 53 7.79 -5.73 12.31
C ASP A 53 6.50 -6.56 12.35
N ARG A 54 6.54 -7.63 13.15
CA ARG A 54 5.39 -8.52 13.38
C ARG A 54 4.30 -7.88 14.24
N GLU A 55 4.66 -6.93 15.11
CA GLU A 55 3.72 -6.28 16.02
C GLU A 55 2.87 -5.22 15.30
N PHE A 56 3.39 -4.67 14.21
CA PHE A 56 2.66 -3.78 13.30
C PHE A 56 1.30 -4.36 12.85
N GLY A 57 1.28 -5.68 12.62
CA GLY A 57 0.13 -6.40 12.12
C GLY A 57 -0.25 -6.02 10.68
N LEU A 58 -1.49 -6.29 10.31
CA LEU A 58 -2.03 -5.97 8.99
C LEU A 58 -2.60 -4.54 9.00
N ARG A 59 -2.38 -3.81 7.89
CA ARG A 59 -2.99 -2.49 7.64
C ARG A 59 -3.58 -2.42 6.24
N THR A 60 -4.68 -1.69 6.10
CA THR A 60 -5.29 -1.40 4.80
C THR A 60 -4.72 -0.10 4.25
N LEU A 61 -4.08 -0.14 3.09
CA LEU A 61 -3.62 1.04 2.35
C LEU A 61 -4.57 1.31 1.17
N THR A 62 -5.06 2.55 1.08
CA THR A 62 -5.81 3.01 -0.10
C THR A 62 -4.85 3.62 -1.10
N LEU A 63 -4.84 3.10 -2.33
CA LEU A 63 -3.93 3.56 -3.38
C LEU A 63 -4.49 4.82 -4.03
N ASN A 64 -3.67 5.87 -4.08
CA ASN A 64 -3.94 7.02 -4.95
C ASN A 64 -3.63 6.64 -6.42
N THR A 65 -4.07 7.46 -7.37
CA THR A 65 -3.98 7.16 -8.81
C THR A 65 -2.53 6.95 -9.24
N THR A 66 -1.63 7.81 -8.76
CA THR A 66 -0.19 7.71 -9.06
C THR A 66 0.37 6.37 -8.60
N THR A 67 0.02 5.96 -7.38
CA THR A 67 0.48 4.70 -6.81
C THR A 67 -0.13 3.50 -7.55
N SER A 68 -1.43 3.51 -7.82
CA SER A 68 -2.08 2.39 -8.52
C SER A 68 -1.48 2.17 -9.90
N ASN A 69 -1.25 3.24 -10.66
CA ASN A 69 -0.67 3.13 -12.00
C ASN A 69 0.74 2.54 -11.95
N ARG A 70 1.61 3.05 -11.05
CA ARG A 70 2.97 2.52 -10.88
C ARG A 70 3.01 1.05 -10.49
N LEU A 71 2.07 0.61 -9.65
CA LEU A 71 2.00 -0.79 -9.22
C LEU A 71 1.41 -1.69 -10.32
N LEU A 72 0.42 -1.21 -11.09
CA LEU A 72 -0.09 -1.92 -12.26
C LEU A 72 1.00 -2.08 -13.33
N ASP A 73 1.77 -1.02 -13.62
CA ASP A 73 2.87 -1.06 -14.58
C ASP A 73 3.96 -2.07 -14.17
N ALA A 74 4.20 -2.22 -12.86
CA ALA A 74 5.28 -3.06 -12.34
C ALA A 74 4.86 -4.51 -12.03
N PHE A 75 3.63 -4.74 -11.57
CA PHE A 75 3.15 -6.04 -11.12
C PHE A 75 2.13 -6.67 -12.08
N GLY A 76 1.65 -5.91 -13.06
CA GLY A 76 0.61 -6.32 -14.00
C GLY A 76 -0.80 -6.15 -13.45
N GLU A 77 -1.78 -6.47 -14.30
CA GLU A 77 -3.21 -6.35 -13.99
C GLU A 77 -3.76 -7.53 -13.18
N ASP A 78 -3.02 -8.65 -13.10
CA ASP A 78 -3.42 -9.82 -12.31
C ASP A 78 -3.20 -9.58 -10.81
N ASP A 79 -4.30 -9.47 -10.08
CA ASP A 79 -4.35 -9.19 -8.64
C ASP A 79 -3.61 -10.24 -7.80
N LYS A 80 -3.53 -11.49 -8.26
CA LYS A 80 -2.85 -12.57 -7.54
C LYS A 80 -1.34 -12.39 -7.55
N LEU A 81 -0.78 -11.76 -8.59
CA LEU A 81 0.66 -11.54 -8.73
C LEU A 81 1.20 -10.47 -7.78
N TRP A 82 0.32 -9.69 -7.16
CA TRP A 82 0.68 -8.64 -6.23
C TRP A 82 1.03 -9.19 -4.84
N VAL A 83 0.48 -10.34 -4.47
CA VAL A 83 0.71 -10.94 -3.15
C VAL A 83 2.18 -11.29 -2.98
N GLY A 84 2.79 -10.84 -1.87
CA GLY A 84 4.20 -11.02 -1.57
C GLY A 84 5.14 -10.01 -2.24
N LYS A 85 4.64 -9.15 -3.15
CA LYS A 85 5.43 -8.04 -3.69
C LYS A 85 5.63 -6.97 -2.63
N GLN A 86 6.72 -6.24 -2.77
CA GLN A 86 7.09 -5.17 -1.86
C GLN A 86 6.77 -3.81 -2.48
N ILE A 87 6.32 -2.90 -1.63
CA ILE A 87 6.07 -1.50 -1.97
C ILE A 87 6.85 -0.62 -1.01
N ARG A 88 7.56 0.37 -1.54
CA ARG A 88 8.16 1.43 -0.73
C ARG A 88 7.17 2.58 -0.64
N ILE A 89 6.91 3.06 0.57
CA ILE A 89 6.04 4.20 0.82
C ILE A 89 6.87 5.45 1.03
N ARG A 90 6.53 6.51 0.29
CA ARG A 90 7.06 7.86 0.50
C ARG A 90 5.98 8.76 1.07
N LYS A 91 6.39 9.63 1.99
CA LYS A 91 5.54 10.71 2.51
C LYS A 91 5.77 11.97 1.72
N HIS A 92 4.70 12.54 1.20
CA HIS A 92 4.76 13.84 0.53
C HIS A 92 3.77 14.81 1.15
N ALA A 93 4.20 16.04 1.39
CA ALA A 93 3.33 17.10 1.87
C ALA A 93 2.63 17.76 0.67
N GLU A 94 1.31 17.65 0.60
CA GLU A 94 0.51 18.22 -0.49
C GLU A 94 -0.69 19.00 0.04
N PHE A 95 -1.15 19.95 -0.76
CA PHE A 95 -2.42 20.63 -0.49
C PHE A 95 -3.59 19.81 -1.02
N VAL A 96 -4.34 19.21 -0.11
CA VAL A 96 -5.54 18.43 -0.44
C VAL A 96 -6.76 19.21 0.04
N LEU A 97 -7.57 19.70 -0.89
CA LEU A 97 -8.76 20.54 -0.63
C LEU A 97 -8.42 21.79 0.20
N GLY A 98 -7.35 22.49 -0.17
CA GLY A 98 -6.91 23.73 0.49
C GLY A 98 -6.26 23.54 1.86
N LYS A 99 -6.05 22.30 2.32
CA LYS A 99 -5.32 21.99 3.56
C LYS A 99 -4.05 21.21 3.25
N GLN A 100 -2.94 21.62 3.84
CA GLN A 100 -1.70 20.85 3.78
C GLN A 100 -1.89 19.53 4.53
N LYS A 101 -1.65 18.41 3.83
CA LYS A 101 -1.74 17.05 4.37
C LYS A 101 -0.56 16.24 3.86
N PHE A 102 -0.14 15.30 4.69
CA PHE A 102 0.78 14.27 4.25
C PHE A 102 0.01 13.19 3.49
N VAL A 103 0.47 12.91 2.29
CA VAL A 103 -0.05 11.87 1.39
C VAL A 103 1.00 10.77 1.30
N LEU A 104 0.54 9.53 1.35
CA LEU A 104 1.39 8.36 1.17
C LEU A 104 1.37 7.96 -0.31
N TYR A 105 2.54 7.89 -0.92
CA TYR A 105 2.74 7.38 -2.27
C TYR A 105 3.47 6.05 -2.21
N GLY A 106 2.98 5.05 -2.92
CA GLY A 106 3.66 3.77 -3.06
C GLY A 106 4.43 3.67 -4.36
N GLU A 107 5.57 3.01 -4.30
CA GLU A 107 6.42 2.67 -5.45
C GLU A 107 6.76 1.18 -5.37
N PRO A 108 6.80 0.46 -6.50
CA PRO A 108 7.25 -0.92 -6.49
C PRO A 108 8.68 -0.98 -5.95
N TYR A 109 8.92 -1.91 -5.03
CA TYR A 109 10.25 -2.12 -4.46
C TYR A 109 10.72 -3.53 -4.80
N ALA A 110 11.84 -3.60 -5.51
CA ALA A 110 12.60 -4.83 -5.68
C ALA A 110 13.77 -4.79 -4.70
N ASP A 111 13.82 -5.78 -3.81
CA ASP A 111 14.94 -5.93 -2.89
C ASP A 111 16.20 -6.26 -3.69
N PRO A 112 17.24 -5.39 -3.69
CA PRO A 112 18.46 -5.61 -4.46
C PRO A 112 19.19 -6.89 -4.05
N GLN A 113 19.08 -7.31 -2.78
CA GLN A 113 19.78 -8.50 -2.28
C GLN A 113 19.15 -9.79 -2.84
N LYS A 114 17.82 -9.84 -2.98
CA LYS A 114 17.14 -10.99 -3.60
C LYS A 114 17.37 -11.11 -5.10
N GLN A 115 17.64 -10.00 -5.79
CA GLN A 115 17.96 -10.03 -7.22
C GLN A 115 19.37 -10.61 -7.46
N LEU A 116 20.34 -10.22 -6.63
CA LEU A 116 21.71 -10.78 -6.67
C LEU A 116 21.73 -12.29 -6.41
N GLU A 117 20.89 -12.81 -5.52
CA GLU A 117 20.79 -14.25 -5.25
C GLU A 117 20.09 -15.02 -6.39
N ALA A 118 19.18 -14.38 -7.13
CA ALA A 118 18.48 -14.97 -8.25
C ALA A 118 19.32 -15.03 -9.53
N GLU A 119 20.22 -14.06 -9.74
CA GLU A 119 21.17 -14.06 -10.88
C GLU A 119 22.37 -15.01 -10.68
N GLN A 120 22.57 -15.55 -9.48
CA GLN A 120 23.66 -16.48 -9.16
C GLN A 120 23.22 -17.97 -9.18
N ARG A 121 22.00 -18.28 -9.61
CA ARG A 121 21.49 -19.66 -9.81
C ARG A 121 21.34 -19.99 -11.28
#